data_AF-F1LFF5-F1
#
_entry.id   AF-F1LFF5-F1
#
_cell.length_a   1.000
_cell.length_b   1.000
_cell.length_c   1.000
_cell.angle_alpha   90.00
_cell.angle_beta   90.00
_cell.angle_gamma   90.00
#
_symmetry.space_group_name_H-M   'P 1'
#
loop_
_entity.id
_entity.type
_entity.pdbx_description
1 polymer ?
#
loop_
_entity_poly.entity_id
_entity_poly.type
_entity_poly.pdbx_seq_one_letter_code
_entity_poly.pdbx_strand_id
1 'polypeptide(L)'
;MVPRCILTTFIKSYFGRASRRNFANVAKPNALKYDARRRPEMFTLDGVALTPDETWNLSPHVLGLLERRLLDEPYNPLSLLKCRIVDYMQSQCRTSGIRAPLFAVCDREPRVVSVWDNFDSLLTPVDHVSRRPTDTYYVNKGHCLRAHTSAHQHHLIKQEFRIRYFSRDR
;
A
#
# COMPACT_ATOMS: atom_id res chain seq x y z
N MET A 1 -19.37 14.21 9.01
CA MET A 1 -18.19 14.56 9.84
C MET A 1 -17.07 13.61 9.48
N VAL A 2 -16.09 14.05 8.68
CA VAL A 2 -14.91 13.26 8.29
C VAL A 2 -13.71 13.96 8.92
N PRO A 3 -12.82 13.25 9.64
CA PRO A 3 -11.72 13.89 10.35
C PRO A 3 -10.73 14.47 9.34
N ARG A 4 -10.48 15.78 9.49
CA ARG A 4 -9.45 16.53 8.77
C ARG A 4 -8.09 15.85 8.98
N CYS A 5 -7.49 15.33 7.91
CA CYS A 5 -6.08 14.97 7.90
C CYS A 5 -5.26 16.21 8.28
N ILE A 6 -4.62 16.12 9.44
CA ILE A 6 -3.87 17.21 10.04
C ILE A 6 -2.63 17.48 9.17
N LEU A 7 -2.64 18.63 8.51
CA LEU A 7 -1.44 19.30 8.01
C LEU A 7 -0.59 19.71 9.22
N THR A 8 0.28 18.83 9.72
CA THR A 8 1.33 19.22 10.68
C THR A 8 2.65 18.59 10.31
N THR A 9 3.53 19.45 9.79
CA THR A 9 4.96 19.54 10.07
C THR A 9 5.49 18.45 11.01
N PHE A 10 6.07 17.38 10.44
CA PHE A 10 7.00 16.50 11.14
C PHE A 10 8.34 16.50 10.39
N ILE A 11 9.01 17.64 10.40
CA ILE A 11 10.46 17.68 10.26
C ILE A 11 11.01 17.44 11.67
N LYS A 12 11.37 16.19 11.99
CA LYS A 12 12.45 15.85 12.94
C LYS A 12 12.61 14.33 13.09
N SER A 13 13.88 13.91 12.99
CA SER A 13 14.45 12.65 13.48
C SER A 13 14.43 11.41 12.56
N TYR A 14 15.10 11.49 11.39
CA TYR A 14 15.60 10.29 10.68
C TYR A 14 17.11 10.04 10.84
N PHE A 15 17.82 10.84 11.65
CA PHE A 15 19.24 10.63 11.94
C PHE A 15 19.45 10.03 13.35
N GLY A 16 19.17 8.73 13.47
CA GLY A 16 19.75 7.91 14.53
C GLY A 16 21.15 7.45 14.09
N ARG A 17 22.19 7.80 14.86
CA ARG A 17 23.59 7.38 14.64
C ARG A 17 23.66 5.87 14.38
N ALA A 18 24.29 5.49 13.26
CA ALA A 18 24.53 4.10 12.91
C ALA A 18 25.52 3.45 13.89
N SER A 19 24.99 2.82 14.93
CA SER A 19 25.73 1.85 15.76
C SER A 19 25.61 0.50 15.08
N ARG A 20 26.76 -0.08 14.67
CA ARG A 20 26.82 -1.48 14.20
C ARG A 20 26.19 -2.37 15.27
N ARG A 21 25.03 -2.96 14.97
CA ARG A 21 24.41 -3.97 15.82
C ARG A 21 24.00 -5.17 14.98
N ASN A 22 24.22 -6.33 15.58
CA ASN A 22 24.04 -7.65 15.01
C ASN A 22 22.60 -7.84 14.52
N PHE A 23 22.47 -8.39 13.31
CA PHE A 23 21.24 -8.93 12.75
C PHE A 23 20.87 -10.23 13.50
N ALA A 24 20.50 -10.12 14.77
CA ALA A 24 20.06 -11.25 15.57
C ALA A 24 18.61 -11.03 16.01
N ASN A 25 17.73 -11.90 15.50
CA ASN A 25 16.37 -12.17 15.96
C ASN A 25 15.35 -11.04 15.78
N VAL A 26 14.89 -10.85 14.53
CA VAL A 26 13.51 -10.40 14.30
C VAL A 26 12.60 -11.55 14.72
N ALA A 27 11.85 -11.37 15.79
CA ALA A 27 10.85 -12.34 16.24
C ALA A 27 9.92 -12.68 15.07
N LYS A 28 9.73 -13.97 14.78
CA LYS A 28 8.76 -14.43 13.80
C LYS A 28 7.38 -13.94 14.27
N PRO A 29 6.64 -13.15 13.48
CA PRO A 29 5.32 -12.72 13.88
C PRO A 29 4.41 -13.94 14.07
N ASN A 30 3.46 -13.82 14.99
CA ASN A 30 2.48 -14.86 15.29
C ASN A 30 1.62 -15.07 14.04
N ALA A 31 1.98 -16.08 13.26
CA ALA A 31 1.23 -16.51 12.10
C ALA A 31 -0.26 -16.60 12.47
N LEU A 32 -1.08 -15.77 11.83
CA LEU A 32 -2.53 -15.89 11.79
C LEU A 32 -2.81 -17.37 11.52
N LYS A 33 -3.40 -18.05 12.52
CA LYS A 33 -3.64 -19.49 12.50
C LYS A 33 -4.80 -19.81 11.55
N TYR A 34 -4.62 -19.51 10.27
CA TYR A 34 -5.53 -19.92 9.23
C TYR A 34 -5.25 -21.36 8.86
N ASP A 35 -6.24 -22.22 9.09
CA ASP A 35 -6.21 -23.60 8.60
C ASP A 35 -6.15 -23.57 7.06
N ALA A 36 -5.10 -24.17 6.50
CA ALA A 36 -4.89 -24.31 5.06
C ALA A 36 -6.07 -24.95 4.31
N ARG A 37 -6.91 -25.69 5.03
CA ARG A 37 -7.95 -26.55 4.44
C ARG A 37 -9.33 -25.91 4.45
N ARG A 38 -9.54 -24.77 5.12
CA ARG A 38 -10.86 -24.17 5.28
C ARG A 38 -10.84 -22.69 4.99
N ARG A 39 -11.75 -22.27 4.12
CA ARG A 39 -12.05 -20.86 3.87
C ARG A 39 -12.58 -20.21 5.17
N PRO A 40 -12.08 -19.03 5.56
CA PRO A 40 -12.64 -18.28 6.68
C PRO A 40 -14.13 -18.01 6.53
N GLU A 41 -14.85 -17.90 7.64
CA GLU A 41 -16.14 -17.21 7.66
C GLU A 41 -15.96 -15.69 7.52
N MET A 42 -14.90 -15.14 8.10
CA MET A 42 -14.60 -13.71 8.07
C MET A 42 -13.10 -13.46 7.99
N PHE A 43 -12.67 -12.62 7.05
CA PHE A 43 -11.30 -12.17 6.88
C PHE A 43 -11.18 -10.70 7.26
N THR A 44 -10.23 -10.36 8.14
CA THR A 44 -9.98 -8.98 8.56
C THR A 44 -8.56 -8.55 8.24
N LEU A 45 -8.39 -7.43 7.54
CA LEU A 45 -7.08 -6.84 7.25
C LEU A 45 -7.18 -5.31 7.22
N ASP A 46 -6.20 -4.63 7.83
CA ASP A 46 -6.12 -3.16 7.86
C ASP A 46 -7.41 -2.47 8.36
N GLY A 47 -8.14 -3.12 9.27
CA GLY A 47 -9.41 -2.62 9.85
C GLY A 47 -10.65 -2.90 9.00
N VAL A 48 -10.51 -3.57 7.86
CA VAL A 48 -11.62 -3.97 6.97
C VAL A 48 -11.95 -5.43 7.21
N ALA A 49 -13.22 -5.74 7.52
CA ALA A 49 -13.74 -7.09 7.66
C ALA A 49 -14.56 -7.46 6.42
N LEU A 50 -14.26 -8.60 5.80
CA LEU A 50 -14.88 -9.08 4.57
C LEU A 50 -15.26 -10.55 4.72
N THR A 51 -16.35 -10.94 4.07
CA THR A 51 -16.78 -12.34 3.96
C THR A 51 -16.15 -12.94 2.70
N PRO A 52 -15.35 -14.01 2.84
CA PRO A 52 -14.83 -14.76 1.69
C PRO A 52 -15.92 -15.48 0.90
N ASP A 53 -15.73 -15.64 -0.41
CA ASP A 53 -16.64 -16.39 -1.28
C ASP A 53 -15.91 -17.45 -2.12
N GLU A 54 -16.55 -17.95 -3.18
CA GLU A 54 -16.02 -18.98 -4.08
C GLU A 54 -14.69 -18.60 -4.75
N THR A 55 -14.41 -17.30 -4.86
CA THR A 55 -13.18 -16.78 -5.49
C THR A 55 -11.99 -16.71 -4.53
N TRP A 56 -12.21 -17.00 -3.23
CA TRP A 56 -11.14 -16.99 -2.23
C TRP A 56 -10.00 -17.94 -2.61
N ASN A 57 -8.78 -17.40 -2.75
CA ASN A 57 -7.59 -18.18 -3.13
C ASN A 57 -6.34 -17.83 -2.30
N LEU A 58 -6.51 -17.22 -1.12
CA LEU A 58 -5.41 -16.86 -0.23
C LEU A 58 -4.86 -18.09 0.51
N SER A 59 -3.56 -18.36 0.35
CA SER A 59 -2.88 -19.45 1.04
C SER A 59 -2.42 -19.03 2.44
N PRO A 60 -2.25 -19.97 3.40
CA PRO A 60 -1.70 -19.67 4.73
C PRO A 60 -0.36 -18.97 4.68
N HIS A 61 0.48 -19.30 3.69
CA HIS A 61 1.75 -18.63 3.48
C HIS A 61 1.55 -17.15 3.16
N VAL A 62 0.66 -16.82 2.23
CA VAL A 62 0.34 -15.42 1.90
C VAL A 62 -0.23 -14.70 3.12
N LEU A 63 -1.12 -15.35 3.87
CA LEU A 63 -1.70 -14.77 5.09
C LEU A 63 -0.62 -14.43 6.12
N GLY A 64 0.37 -15.29 6.33
CA GLY A 64 1.51 -15.01 7.22
C GLY A 64 2.41 -13.86 6.72
N LEU A 65 2.46 -13.60 5.41
CA LEU A 65 3.18 -12.43 4.87
C LEU A 65 2.45 -11.11 5.15
N LEU A 66 1.12 -11.12 5.26
CA LEU A 66 0.31 -9.91 5.46
C LEU A 66 0.47 -9.28 6.85
N GLU A 67 1.06 -10.01 7.80
CA GLU A 67 1.41 -9.50 9.14
C GLU A 67 2.57 -8.50 9.11
N ARG A 68 3.38 -8.52 8.05
CA ARG A 68 4.59 -7.68 7.95
C ARG A 68 4.32 -6.41 7.17
N ARG A 69 4.91 -5.31 7.66
CA ARG A 69 4.95 -4.01 6.97
C ARG A 69 6.40 -3.58 6.78
N LEU A 70 7.09 -4.23 5.84
CA LEU A 70 8.54 -4.04 5.61
C LEU A 70 8.95 -2.59 5.32
N LEU A 71 8.05 -1.83 4.68
CA LEU A 71 8.27 -0.40 4.38
C LEU A 71 8.20 0.50 5.62
N ASP A 72 7.67 -0.01 6.75
CA ASP A 72 7.58 0.68 8.03
C ASP A 72 8.59 0.13 9.06
N GLU A 73 9.26 -0.99 8.76
CA GLU A 73 10.26 -1.59 9.65
C GLU A 73 11.53 -0.71 9.67
N PRO A 74 11.95 -0.19 10.85
CA PRO A 74 13.14 0.66 10.93
C PRO A 74 14.39 -0.13 10.52
N TYR A 75 15.30 0.53 9.80
CA TYR A 75 16.54 -0.06 9.27
C TYR A 75 16.36 -1.21 8.25
N ASN A 76 15.13 -1.54 7.84
CA ASN A 76 14.88 -2.43 6.71
C ASN A 76 15.37 -1.75 5.41
N PRO A 77 16.07 -2.45 4.50
CA PRO A 77 16.56 -1.86 3.26
C PRO A 77 15.45 -1.23 2.40
N LEU A 78 14.24 -1.79 2.40
CA LEU A 78 13.09 -1.24 1.67
C LEU A 78 12.59 0.06 2.30
N SER A 79 12.54 0.13 3.64
CA SER A 79 12.19 1.35 4.36
C SER A 79 13.24 2.45 4.13
N LEU A 80 14.54 2.10 4.16
CA LEU A 80 15.62 3.05 3.89
C LEU A 80 15.54 3.61 2.46
N LEU A 81 15.26 2.76 1.47
CA LEU A 81 15.06 3.17 0.08
C LEU A 81 13.86 4.12 -0.05
N LYS A 82 12.73 3.78 0.58
CA LYS A 82 11.55 4.65 0.65
C LYS A 82 11.91 6.04 1.19
N CYS A 83 12.58 6.10 2.34
CA CYS A 83 13.00 7.38 2.93
C CYS A 83 13.88 8.19 1.99
N ARG A 84 14.85 7.57 1.30
CA ARG A 84 15.72 8.26 0.34
C ARG A 84 14.96 8.86 -0.84
N ILE A 85 13.99 8.13 -1.38
CA ILE A 85 13.14 8.61 -2.48
C ILE A 85 12.29 9.79 -2.00
N VAL A 86 11.67 9.67 -0.82
CA VAL A 86 10.86 10.74 -0.22
C VAL A 86 11.69 11.99 0.02
N ASP A 87 12.86 11.86 0.65
CA ASP A 87 13.78 12.98 0.92
C ASP A 87 14.17 13.71 -0.38
N TYR A 88 14.50 12.95 -1.42
CA TYR A 88 14.86 13.50 -2.73
C TYR A 88 13.70 14.25 -3.38
N MET A 89 12.51 13.65 -3.44
CA MET A 89 11.32 14.28 -4.03
C MET A 89 10.96 15.57 -3.29
N GLN A 90 11.05 15.56 -1.96
CA GLN A 90 10.80 16.74 -1.14
C GLN A 90 11.88 17.81 -1.30
N SER A 91 13.16 17.44 -1.51
CA SER A 91 14.23 18.43 -1.71
C SER A 91 14.15 19.11 -3.07
N GLN A 92 13.90 18.37 -4.15
CA GLN A 92 13.82 18.92 -5.51
C GLN A 92 12.62 19.85 -5.68
N CYS A 93 11.50 19.55 -5.03
CA CYS A 93 10.25 20.32 -5.12
C CYS A 93 10.21 21.56 -4.23
N ARG A 94 11.36 22.00 -3.70
CA ARG A 94 11.49 23.26 -2.95
C ARG A 94 12.26 24.33 -3.72
N THR A 95 12.92 23.97 -4.82
CA THR A 95 13.91 24.81 -5.50
C THR A 95 13.31 25.77 -6.54
N SER A 96 12.06 25.57 -6.98
CA SER A 96 11.43 26.43 -7.98
C SER A 96 10.62 27.56 -7.32
N GLY A 97 10.93 28.82 -7.66
CA GLY A 97 10.22 30.04 -7.19
C GLY A 97 8.73 30.15 -7.58
N ILE A 98 8.18 29.12 -8.22
CA ILE A 98 6.76 28.86 -8.40
C ILE A 98 6.45 27.69 -7.49
N ARG A 99 5.50 27.83 -6.53
CA ARG A 99 5.10 26.78 -5.55
C ARG A 99 5.15 25.38 -6.16
N ALA A 100 6.29 24.71 -6.04
CA ALA A 100 6.50 23.41 -6.62
C ALA A 100 5.54 22.42 -5.93
N PRO A 101 5.05 21.40 -6.66
CA PRO A 101 4.03 20.52 -6.14
C PRO A 101 4.58 19.79 -4.90
N LEU A 102 3.89 19.94 -3.78
CA LEU A 102 4.15 19.10 -2.60
C LEU A 102 3.68 17.70 -2.94
N PHE A 103 4.60 16.74 -2.95
CA PHE A 103 4.27 15.33 -3.04
C PHE A 103 3.80 14.84 -1.67
N ALA A 104 2.52 14.50 -1.55
CA ALA A 104 1.99 13.83 -0.38
C ALA A 104 2.54 12.40 -0.32
N VAL A 105 3.05 12.00 0.84
CA VAL A 105 3.52 10.64 1.08
C VAL A 105 2.36 9.83 1.63
N CYS A 106 1.98 8.80 0.89
CA CYS A 106 0.85 7.91 1.15
C CYS A 106 1.44 6.50 1.34
N ASP A 107 1.58 6.07 2.61
CA ASP A 107 2.26 4.81 2.98
C ASP A 107 1.32 3.78 3.66
N ARG A 108 0.10 4.20 4.04
CA ARG A 108 -0.81 3.42 4.90
C ARG A 108 -2.13 3.06 4.22
N GLU A 109 -2.10 2.97 2.90
CA GLU A 109 -3.24 2.61 2.07
C GLU A 109 -3.59 1.14 2.35
N PRO A 110 -4.88 0.77 2.28
CA PRO A 110 -5.32 -0.58 2.58
C PRO A 110 -4.75 -1.59 1.57
N ARG A 111 -4.31 -2.75 2.06
CA ARG A 111 -3.84 -3.84 1.18
C ARG A 111 -4.99 -4.53 0.44
N VAL A 112 -6.17 -4.59 1.04
CA VAL A 112 -7.39 -5.04 0.36
C VAL A 112 -8.04 -3.86 -0.34
N VAL A 113 -8.36 -4.05 -1.61
CA VAL A 113 -9.00 -3.04 -2.46
C VAL A 113 -10.18 -3.65 -3.20
N SER A 114 -11.05 -2.81 -3.75
CA SER A 114 -12.10 -3.30 -4.64
C SER A 114 -11.48 -3.80 -5.95
N VAL A 115 -12.11 -4.80 -6.59
CA VAL A 115 -11.72 -5.25 -7.93
C VAL A 115 -11.78 -4.10 -8.94
N TRP A 116 -12.71 -3.18 -8.73
CA TRP A 116 -12.86 -1.98 -9.54
C TRP A 116 -11.63 -1.06 -9.44
N ASP A 117 -11.17 -0.74 -8.23
CA ASP A 117 -9.98 0.09 -8.01
C ASP A 117 -8.69 -0.60 -8.50
N ASN A 118 -8.61 -1.93 -8.37
CA ASN A 118 -7.43 -2.66 -8.82
C ASN A 118 -7.35 -2.78 -10.35
N PHE A 119 -8.47 -2.72 -11.08
CA PHE A 119 -8.48 -2.98 -12.53
C PHE A 119 -9.32 -2.01 -13.35
N ASP A 120 -10.62 -1.88 -13.04
CA ASP A 120 -11.58 -1.11 -13.85
C ASP A 120 -11.23 0.39 -13.89
N SER A 121 -10.80 0.95 -12.75
CA SER A 121 -10.39 2.35 -12.66
C SER A 121 -9.14 2.66 -13.50
N LEU A 122 -8.38 1.62 -13.86
CA LEU A 122 -7.20 1.68 -14.70
C LEU A 122 -7.50 1.25 -16.15
N LEU A 123 -8.78 1.12 -16.51
CA LEU A 123 -9.25 0.71 -17.84
C LEU A 123 -8.74 -0.68 -18.27
N THR A 124 -8.44 -1.55 -17.30
CA THR A 124 -8.10 -2.95 -17.61
C THR A 124 -9.37 -3.68 -18.04
N PRO A 125 -9.41 -4.39 -19.18
CA PRO A 125 -10.63 -5.08 -19.61
C PRO A 125 -10.99 -6.26 -18.70
N VAL A 126 -12.25 -6.69 -18.72
CA VAL A 126 -12.77 -7.79 -17.88
C VAL A 126 -12.13 -9.15 -18.22
N ASP A 127 -11.77 -9.37 -19.49
CA ASP A 127 -11.11 -10.60 -19.95
C ASP A 127 -9.57 -10.51 -19.92
N HIS A 128 -9.01 -9.57 -19.14
CA HIS A 128 -7.57 -9.39 -19.07
C HIS A 128 -6.89 -10.50 -18.26
N VAL A 129 -5.75 -11.00 -18.73
CA VAL A 129 -5.01 -12.10 -18.07
C VAL A 129 -4.65 -11.80 -16.61
N SER A 130 -4.36 -10.54 -16.27
CA SER A 130 -4.03 -10.16 -14.88
C SER A 130 -5.19 -10.38 -13.90
N ARG A 131 -6.44 -10.47 -14.38
CA ARG A 131 -7.61 -10.76 -13.55
C ARG A 131 -7.76 -12.24 -13.22
N ARG A 132 -6.93 -13.12 -13.81
CA ARG A 132 -7.01 -14.56 -13.54
C ARG A 132 -6.72 -14.86 -12.06
N PRO A 133 -7.40 -15.84 -11.46
CA PRO A 133 -7.12 -16.29 -10.08
C PRO A 133 -5.70 -16.85 -9.86
N THR A 134 -4.95 -17.13 -10.94
CA THR A 134 -3.55 -17.53 -10.85
C THR A 134 -2.61 -16.37 -10.54
N ASP A 135 -3.00 -15.16 -10.93
CA ASP A 135 -2.13 -13.97 -10.90
C ASP A 135 -2.57 -12.98 -9.82
N THR A 136 -3.83 -13.06 -9.37
CA THR A 136 -4.42 -12.14 -8.38
C THR A 136 -5.00 -12.91 -7.19
N TYR A 137 -4.74 -12.42 -5.98
CA TYR A 137 -5.30 -12.96 -4.74
C TYR A 137 -6.65 -12.31 -4.42
N TYR A 138 -7.73 -13.05 -4.60
CA TYR A 138 -9.09 -12.63 -4.32
C TYR A 138 -9.52 -13.03 -2.91
N VAL A 139 -10.17 -12.09 -2.24
CA VAL A 139 -10.88 -12.33 -0.97
C VAL A 139 -12.31 -12.75 -1.29
N ASN A 140 -12.97 -12.00 -2.17
CA ASN A 140 -14.28 -12.32 -2.73
C ASN A 140 -14.43 -11.70 -4.14
N LYS A 141 -15.57 -11.92 -4.80
CA LYS A 141 -15.85 -11.41 -6.16
C LYS A 141 -15.68 -9.88 -6.27
N GLY A 142 -15.84 -9.15 -5.17
CA GLY A 142 -15.72 -7.69 -5.13
C GLY A 142 -14.37 -7.15 -4.63
N HIS A 143 -13.53 -7.97 -3.99
CA HIS A 143 -12.32 -7.51 -3.30
C HIS A 143 -11.12 -8.45 -3.48
N CYS A 144 -9.95 -7.86 -3.68
CA CYS A 144 -8.68 -8.57 -3.81
C CYS A 144 -7.57 -7.88 -3.00
N LEU A 145 -6.47 -8.59 -2.77
CA LEU A 145 -5.22 -7.94 -2.42
C LEU A 145 -4.73 -7.14 -3.63
N ARG A 146 -4.34 -5.89 -3.40
CA ARG A 146 -3.84 -5.01 -4.46
C ARG A 146 -2.63 -5.65 -5.16
N ALA A 147 -2.66 -5.72 -6.49
CA ALA A 147 -1.54 -6.21 -7.29
C ALA A 147 -0.45 -5.14 -7.46
N HIS A 148 -0.83 -3.87 -7.35
CA HIS A 148 0.05 -2.72 -7.56
C HIS A 148 -0.42 -1.51 -6.74
N THR A 149 0.48 -0.55 -6.50
CA THR A 149 0.15 0.71 -5.81
C THR A 149 -0.75 1.63 -6.63
N SER A 150 -0.83 1.44 -7.96
CA SER A 150 -1.74 2.19 -8.85
C SER A 150 -3.22 2.00 -8.51
N ALA A 151 -3.58 0.96 -7.76
CA ALA A 151 -4.97 0.71 -7.35
C ALA A 151 -5.55 1.87 -6.52
N HIS A 152 -4.69 2.67 -5.89
CA HIS A 152 -5.12 3.81 -5.07
C HIS A 152 -5.20 5.12 -5.85
N GLN A 153 -4.79 5.15 -7.13
CA GLN A 153 -4.72 6.40 -7.91
C GLN A 153 -6.08 7.07 -8.04
N HIS A 154 -7.11 6.32 -8.45
CA HIS A 154 -8.44 6.89 -8.62
C HIS A 154 -8.95 7.52 -7.32
N HIS A 155 -8.80 6.79 -6.21
CA HIS A 155 -9.21 7.27 -4.89
C HIS A 155 -8.46 8.54 -4.47
N LEU A 156 -7.13 8.56 -4.60
CA LEU A 156 -6.30 9.70 -4.21
C LEU A 156 -6.59 10.95 -5.06
N ILE A 157 -6.79 10.78 -6.37
CA ILE A 157 -7.16 11.88 -7.28
C ILE A 157 -8.54 12.43 -6.90
N LYS A 158 -9.51 11.54 -6.65
CA LYS A 158 -10.88 11.93 -6.28
C LYS A 158 -10.94 12.65 -4.93
N GLN A 159 -10.05 12.32 -4.00
CA GLN A 159 -9.91 13.00 -2.71
C GLN A 159 -9.19 14.36 -2.80
N GLU A 160 -8.90 14.85 -4.00
CA GLU A 160 -8.16 16.09 -4.23
C GLU A 160 -6.78 16.12 -3.56
N PHE A 161 -6.16 14.94 -3.32
CA PHE A 161 -4.71 14.95 -3.17
C PHE A 161 -4.16 15.55 -4.45
N ARG A 162 -3.54 16.73 -4.37
CA ARG A 162 -3.22 17.61 -5.50
C ARG A 162 -2.16 16.99 -6.41
N ILE A 163 -2.54 15.97 -7.16
CA ILE A 163 -1.76 15.32 -8.22
C ILE A 163 -1.94 16.19 -9.45
N ARG A 164 -0.94 17.04 -9.76
CA ARG A 164 -0.94 17.80 -11.00
C ARG A 164 -0.35 16.94 -12.11
N TYR A 165 -1.18 16.60 -13.09
CA TYR A 165 -0.73 16.10 -14.39
C TYR A 165 -0.06 17.23 -15.17
N PHE A 166 1.12 16.97 -15.71
CA PHE A 166 1.78 17.87 -16.66
C PHE A 166 1.21 17.54 -18.05
N SER A 167 0.01 18.04 -18.38
CA SER A 167 -0.42 18.10 -19.77
C SER A 167 0.27 19.28 -20.41
N ARG A 168 1.33 19.01 -21.19
CA ARG A 168 1.80 19.98 -22.17
C ARG A 168 0.78 19.95 -23.31
N ASP A 169 -0.19 20.85 -23.26
CA ASP A 169 -0.94 21.20 -24.46
C ASP A 169 0.07 21.63 -25.51
N ARG A 170 -0.01 20.97 -26.67
CA ARG A 170 0.82 21.23 -27.83
C ARG A 170 0.19 22.31 -28.69
#